data_AF-A0A966PP63-F1
#
_entry.id   AF-A0A966PP63-F1
#
_cell.length_a   1.000
_cell.length_b   1.000
_cell.length_c   1.000
_cell.angle_alpha   90.00
_cell.angle_beta   90.00
_cell.angle_gamma   90.00
#
_symmetry.space_group_name_H-M   'P 1'
#
loop_
_entity.id
_entity.type
_entity.pdbx_description
1 polymer ?
#
loop_
_entity_poly.entity_id
_entity_poly.type
_entity_poly.pdbx_seq_one_letter_code
_entity_poly.pdbx_strand_id
1 'polypeptide(L)'
;MRLSLLANAGDSQRNFVDLSVPGWAWVALLAFMCALLAFDILVVHRKAHEVHTREASIESAVWIALGLAFTGVIAVAFGGAAAGEYVSGYLIEKSLSVDNVFVWALILSYFKIPSKYQHRVLFWGIFGALALRAIFIFAGVALIEKFDWVLYVFGAFLVYTAVKLIVEAEEELDPASSRFMKLINRVVPTSPDFDGQKLFTRMNGVRVATPLFAVLVLIEFTDVLFAVDSVPAVLAVSR
;
A
#
# COMPACT_ATOMS: atom_id res chain seq x y z
N MET A 1 14.66 -42.43 27.89
CA MET A 1 13.50 -41.53 27.71
C MET A 1 14.01 -40.10 27.56
N ARG A 2 14.40 -39.65 26.35
CA ARG A 2 14.73 -38.25 25.92
C ARG A 2 15.58 -38.22 24.63
N LEU A 3 15.16 -38.93 23.58
CA LEU A 3 15.80 -38.77 22.26
C LEU A 3 14.85 -39.03 21.07
N SER A 4 13.55 -39.15 21.32
CA SER A 4 12.52 -39.29 20.28
C SER A 4 11.73 -38.00 20.00
N LEU A 5 11.97 -36.91 20.75
CA LEU A 5 11.28 -35.63 20.57
C LEU A 5 11.92 -34.67 19.56
N LEU A 6 13.17 -34.94 19.13
CA LEU A 6 13.87 -34.12 18.13
C LEU A 6 13.69 -34.64 16.68
N ALA A 7 13.13 -35.83 16.50
CA ALA A 7 12.83 -36.39 15.19
C ALA A 7 11.49 -35.90 14.61
N ASN A 8 10.65 -35.24 15.41
CA ASN A 8 9.35 -34.70 14.96
C ASN A 8 9.42 -33.21 14.56
N ALA A 9 10.60 -32.60 14.62
CA ALA A 9 10.83 -31.23 14.16
C ALA A 9 11.17 -31.15 12.66
N GLY A 10 11.27 -32.30 11.98
CA GLY A 10 11.57 -32.41 10.55
C GLY A 10 10.36 -32.49 9.63
N ASP A 11 9.13 -32.58 10.17
CA ASP A 11 7.90 -32.78 9.40
C ASP A 11 7.01 -31.53 9.32
N SER A 12 7.52 -30.37 9.74
CA SER A 12 6.93 -29.07 9.45
C SER A 12 7.20 -28.64 7.99
N GLN A 13 7.14 -29.57 7.03
CA GLN A 13 7.15 -29.24 5.62
C GLN A 13 5.80 -28.58 5.26
N ARG A 14 5.78 -27.25 5.33
CA ARG A 14 4.92 -26.33 4.56
C ARG A 14 3.46 -26.78 4.36
N ASN A 15 2.62 -26.50 5.35
CA ASN A 15 1.16 -26.60 5.26
C ASN A 15 0.55 -25.47 4.42
N PHE A 16 1.06 -25.23 3.21
CA PHE A 16 0.43 -24.30 2.27
C PHE A 16 -0.46 -25.08 1.31
N VAL A 17 -1.66 -24.57 1.08
CA VAL A 17 -2.59 -25.18 0.12
C VAL A 17 -2.06 -24.93 -1.28
N ASP A 18 -1.67 -26.00 -1.98
CA ASP A 18 -1.30 -25.91 -3.38
C ASP A 18 -2.57 -25.75 -4.25
N LEU A 19 -2.78 -24.55 -4.78
CA LEU A 19 -3.98 -24.18 -5.55
C LEU A 19 -3.71 -24.24 -7.05
N SER A 20 -4.34 -25.20 -7.73
CA SER A 20 -4.39 -25.23 -9.20
C SER A 20 -5.53 -24.34 -9.72
N VAL A 21 -5.24 -23.05 -9.87
CA VAL A 21 -6.21 -22.05 -10.34
C VAL A 21 -6.16 -21.92 -11.88
N PRO A 22 -7.28 -22.12 -12.60
CA PRO A 22 -7.33 -21.89 -14.03
C PRO A 22 -7.02 -20.43 -14.39
N GLY A 23 -6.30 -20.19 -15.49
CA GLY A 23 -5.92 -18.84 -15.92
C GLY A 23 -7.11 -17.88 -16.13
N TRP A 24 -8.28 -18.40 -16.52
CA TRP A 24 -9.49 -17.59 -16.66
C TRP A 24 -9.99 -17.03 -15.33
N ALA A 25 -9.77 -17.72 -14.20
CA ALA A 25 -10.21 -17.27 -12.89
C ALA A 25 -9.42 -16.03 -12.45
N TRP A 26 -8.12 -15.94 -12.81
CA TRP A 26 -7.31 -14.73 -12.62
C TRP A 26 -7.83 -13.56 -13.45
N VAL A 27 -8.17 -13.80 -14.72
CA VAL A 27 -8.75 -12.76 -15.59
C VAL A 27 -10.11 -12.31 -15.06
N ALA A 28 -10.96 -13.23 -14.61
CA ALA A 28 -12.26 -12.92 -14.01
C ALA A 28 -12.11 -12.11 -12.71
N LEU A 29 -11.16 -12.46 -11.84
CA LEU A 29 -10.86 -11.74 -10.61
C LEU A 29 -10.38 -10.30 -10.91
N LEU A 30 -9.43 -10.14 -11.84
CA LEU A 30 -8.96 -8.82 -12.25
C LEU A 30 -10.09 -7.98 -12.86
N ALA A 31 -10.90 -8.57 -13.74
CA ALA A 31 -12.06 -7.90 -14.34
C ALA A 31 -13.08 -7.46 -13.27
N PHE A 32 -13.35 -8.33 -12.28
CA PHE A 32 -14.22 -8.01 -11.15
C PHE A 32 -13.68 -6.85 -10.30
N MET A 33 -12.40 -6.87 -9.94
CA MET A 33 -11.77 -5.77 -9.20
C MET A 33 -11.79 -4.46 -9.99
N CYS A 34 -11.45 -4.49 -11.28
CA CYS A 34 -11.53 -3.31 -12.14
C CYS A 34 -12.96 -2.78 -12.27
N ALA A 35 -13.97 -3.66 -12.33
CA ALA A 35 -15.37 -3.26 -12.39
C ALA A 35 -15.84 -2.59 -11.09
N LEU A 36 -15.47 -3.14 -9.93
CA LEU A 36 -15.77 -2.53 -8.63
C LEU A 36 -15.12 -1.15 -8.49
N LEU A 37 -13.85 -1.04 -8.86
CA LEU A 37 -13.11 0.20 -8.82
C LEU A 37 -13.68 1.22 -9.81
N ALA A 38 -14.05 0.80 -11.02
CA ALA A 38 -14.74 1.67 -11.98
C ALA A 38 -16.11 2.13 -11.47
N PHE A 39 -16.87 1.25 -10.80
CA PHE A 39 -18.16 1.60 -10.21
C PHE A 39 -18.00 2.65 -9.10
N ASP A 40 -17.04 2.46 -8.21
CA ASP A 40 -16.73 3.42 -7.14
C ASP A 40 -16.44 4.82 -7.72
N ILE A 41 -15.61 4.90 -8.77
CA ILE A 41 -15.24 6.18 -9.38
C ILE A 41 -16.39 6.82 -10.16
N LEU A 42 -17.05 6.03 -11.00
CA LEU A 42 -18.00 6.54 -11.99
C LEU A 42 -19.38 6.80 -11.39
N VAL A 43 -19.73 6.06 -10.33
CA VAL A 43 -21.07 6.09 -9.72
C VAL A 43 -21.02 6.73 -8.34
N VAL A 44 -20.14 6.28 -7.44
CA VAL A 44 -20.11 6.75 -6.04
C VAL A 44 -19.43 8.12 -5.95
N HIS A 45 -18.22 8.24 -6.50
CA HIS A 45 -17.35 9.42 -6.35
C HIS A 45 -17.34 10.35 -7.57
N ARG A 46 -18.40 10.33 -8.39
CA ARG A 46 -18.47 11.12 -9.63
C ARG A 46 -18.33 12.63 -9.42
N LYS A 47 -18.76 13.14 -8.27
CA LYS A 47 -18.69 14.56 -7.92
C LYS A 47 -17.82 14.74 -6.68
N ALA A 48 -16.88 15.68 -6.75
CA ALA A 48 -16.09 16.06 -5.59
C ALA A 48 -16.99 16.69 -4.53
N HIS A 49 -17.08 16.05 -3.36
CA HIS A 49 -17.75 16.57 -2.17
C HIS A 49 -16.84 16.36 -0.95
N GLU A 50 -17.11 17.09 0.13
CA GLU A 50 -16.42 16.83 1.39
C GLU A 50 -16.98 15.56 2.00
N VAL A 51 -16.13 14.54 2.14
CA VAL A 51 -16.51 13.25 2.70
C VAL A 51 -16.75 13.41 4.20
N HIS A 52 -17.98 13.16 4.65
CA HIS A 52 -18.30 13.13 6.07
C HIS A 52 -17.84 11.82 6.72
N THR A 53 -17.54 11.85 8.01
CA THR A 53 -17.09 10.65 8.76
C THR A 53 -18.04 9.47 8.67
N ARG A 54 -19.36 9.72 8.55
CA ARG A 54 -20.38 8.69 8.37
C ARG A 54 -20.35 8.04 6.98
N GLU A 55 -20.02 8.82 5.95
CA GLU A 55 -19.90 8.32 4.58
C GLU A 55 -18.64 7.45 4.46
N ALA A 56 -17.49 7.95 4.94
CA ALA A 56 -16.23 7.21 4.97
C ALA A 56 -16.33 5.89 5.75
N SER A 57 -17.05 5.86 6.87
CA SER A 57 -17.20 4.64 7.67
C SER A 57 -18.09 3.60 7.00
N ILE A 58 -19.14 4.03 6.30
CA ILE A 58 -20.00 3.13 5.51
C ILE A 58 -19.20 2.56 4.34
N GLU A 59 -18.49 3.40 3.59
CA GLU A 59 -17.67 2.95 2.47
C GLU A 59 -16.60 1.96 2.90
N SER A 60 -15.89 2.26 3.99
CA SER A 60 -14.91 1.35 4.59
C SER A 60 -15.56 0.01 4.99
N ALA A 61 -16.73 0.04 5.63
CA ALA A 61 -17.46 -1.17 6.01
C ALA A 61 -17.89 -1.98 4.78
N VAL A 62 -18.34 -1.34 3.69
CA VAL A 62 -18.70 -2.03 2.44
C VAL A 62 -17.49 -2.73 1.83
N TRP A 63 -16.36 -2.03 1.69
CA TRP A 63 -15.13 -2.60 1.14
C TRP A 63 -14.57 -3.73 2.00
N ILE A 64 -14.65 -3.60 3.33
CA ILE A 64 -14.24 -4.65 4.27
C ILE A 64 -15.16 -5.88 4.15
N ALA A 65 -16.48 -5.65 4.13
CA ALA A 65 -17.47 -6.73 4.01
C ALA A 65 -17.33 -7.48 2.68
N LEU A 66 -17.03 -6.77 1.59
CA LEU A 66 -16.82 -7.38 0.28
C LEU A 66 -15.58 -8.28 0.26
N GLY A 67 -14.47 -7.82 0.83
CA GLY A 67 -13.25 -8.62 0.98
C GLY A 67 -13.48 -9.86 1.85
N LEU A 68 -14.19 -9.72 2.97
CA LEU A 68 -14.54 -10.84 3.84
C LEU A 68 -15.53 -11.81 3.18
N ALA A 69 -16.51 -11.31 2.42
CA ALA A 69 -17.47 -12.14 1.69
C ALA A 69 -16.79 -13.00 0.62
N PHE A 70 -15.70 -12.50 0.02
CA PHE A 70 -14.90 -13.28 -0.93
C PHE A 70 -14.24 -14.52 -0.30
N THR A 71 -14.04 -14.53 1.03
CA THR A 71 -13.66 -15.75 1.77
C THR A 71 -14.65 -16.89 1.51
N GLY A 72 -15.94 -16.60 1.40
CA GLY A 72 -16.96 -17.61 1.08
C GLY A 72 -16.78 -18.19 -0.32
N VAL A 73 -16.38 -17.37 -1.29
CA VAL A 73 -16.04 -17.84 -2.65
C VAL A 73 -14.84 -18.78 -2.61
N ILE A 74 -13.78 -18.41 -1.87
CA ILE A 74 -12.60 -19.26 -1.70
C ILE A 74 -12.95 -20.57 -0.95
N ALA A 75 -13.76 -20.50 0.09
CA ALA A 75 -14.16 -21.67 0.87
C ALA A 75 -14.94 -22.69 0.02
N VAL A 76 -15.83 -22.23 -0.85
CA VAL A 76 -16.61 -23.08 -1.76
C VAL A 76 -15.76 -23.62 -2.91
N ALA A 77 -14.88 -22.80 -3.48
CA ALA A 77 -14.08 -23.19 -4.65
C ALA A 77 -12.84 -24.04 -4.31
N PHE A 78 -12.19 -23.76 -3.18
CA PHE A 78 -10.86 -24.29 -2.82
C PHE A 78 -10.79 -24.89 -1.41
N GLY A 79 -11.89 -24.87 -0.65
CA GLY A 79 -11.98 -25.48 0.68
C GLY A 79 -11.56 -24.57 1.84
N GLY A 80 -11.77 -25.07 3.07
CA GLY A 80 -11.59 -24.29 4.30
C GLY A 80 -10.15 -23.87 4.59
N ALA A 81 -9.16 -24.69 4.20
CA ALA A 81 -7.75 -24.36 4.42
C ALA A 81 -7.32 -23.14 3.58
N ALA A 82 -7.68 -23.11 2.28
CA ALA A 82 -7.42 -21.98 1.39
C ALA A 82 -8.15 -20.70 1.84
N ALA A 83 -9.37 -20.86 2.38
CA ALA A 83 -10.10 -19.74 2.96
C ALA A 83 -9.40 -19.17 4.19
N GLY A 84 -8.79 -20.03 5.03
CA GLY A 84 -7.95 -19.62 6.15
C GLY A 84 -6.75 -18.80 5.70
N GLU A 85 -5.99 -19.28 4.71
CA GLU A 85 -4.86 -18.55 4.14
C GLU A 85 -5.26 -17.21 3.53
N TYR A 86 -6.39 -17.16 2.80
CA TYR A 86 -6.94 -15.92 2.27
C TYR A 86 -7.25 -14.91 3.38
N VAL A 87 -7.93 -15.34 4.45
CA VAL A 87 -8.26 -14.45 5.58
C VAL A 87 -6.99 -13.97 6.28
N SER A 88 -6.00 -14.84 6.48
CA SER A 88 -4.71 -14.46 7.06
C SER A 88 -4.01 -13.40 6.22
N GLY A 89 -3.89 -13.61 4.91
CA GLY A 89 -3.32 -12.63 3.99
C GLY A 89 -4.11 -11.32 3.96
N TYR A 90 -5.44 -11.41 3.91
CA TYR A 90 -6.33 -10.26 3.93
C TYR A 90 -6.15 -9.41 5.20
N LEU A 91 -6.06 -10.04 6.38
CA LEU A 91 -5.86 -9.33 7.64
C LEU A 91 -4.49 -8.67 7.72
N ILE A 92 -3.42 -9.35 7.27
CA ILE A 92 -2.07 -8.77 7.22
C ILE A 92 -2.07 -7.52 6.32
N GLU A 93 -2.60 -7.66 5.11
CA GLU A 93 -2.69 -6.55 4.15
C GLU A 93 -3.57 -5.40 4.67
N LYS A 94 -4.66 -5.72 5.37
CA LYS A 94 -5.51 -4.69 5.98
C LYS A 94 -4.83 -3.96 7.13
N SER A 95 -4.10 -4.66 7.99
CA SER A 95 -3.32 -4.04 9.06
C SER A 95 -2.28 -3.07 8.49
N LEU A 96 -1.53 -3.50 7.47
CA LEU A 96 -0.52 -2.66 6.80
C LEU A 96 -1.14 -1.46 6.10
N SER A 97 -2.36 -1.60 5.54
CA SER A 97 -3.05 -0.47 4.91
C SER A 97 -3.41 0.66 5.90
N VAL A 98 -3.63 0.34 7.18
CA VAL A 98 -3.94 1.35 8.22
C VAL A 98 -2.70 2.20 8.53
N ASP A 99 -1.53 1.58 8.58
CA ASP A 99 -0.26 2.28 8.78
C ASP A 99 0.03 3.25 7.62
N ASN A 100 -0.26 2.83 6.38
CA ASN A 100 -0.12 3.69 5.20
C ASN A 100 -1.05 4.91 5.27
N VAL A 101 -2.32 4.72 5.63
CA VAL A 101 -3.30 5.82 5.76
C VAL A 101 -2.88 6.81 6.87
N PHE A 102 -2.29 6.32 7.95
CA PHE A 102 -1.77 7.19 9.01
C PHE A 102 -0.65 8.10 8.52
N VAL A 103 0.33 7.55 7.80
CA VAL A 103 1.41 8.35 7.20
C VAL A 103 0.89 9.35 6.17
N TRP A 104 -0.10 8.96 5.37
CA TRP A 104 -0.75 9.89 4.45
C TRP A 104 -1.43 11.05 5.19
N ALA A 105 -2.13 10.78 6.29
CA ALA A 105 -2.76 11.82 7.12
C ALA A 105 -1.72 12.79 7.72
N LEU A 106 -0.60 12.27 8.21
CA LEU A 106 0.52 13.09 8.72
C LEU A 106 1.10 13.99 7.63
N ILE A 107 1.34 13.44 6.43
CA ILE A 107 1.83 14.19 5.29
C ILE A 107 0.85 15.31 4.91
N LEU A 108 -0.44 14.99 4.72
CA LEU A 108 -1.46 15.96 4.35
C LEU A 108 -1.61 17.08 5.40
N SER A 109 -1.51 16.73 6.68
CA SER A 109 -1.56 17.66 7.81
C SER A 109 -0.32 18.57 7.85
N TYR A 110 0.87 18.01 7.65
CA TYR A 110 2.14 18.76 7.61
C TYR A 110 2.11 19.84 6.51
N PHE A 111 1.63 19.48 5.31
CA PHE A 111 1.48 20.41 4.20
C PHE A 111 0.23 21.28 4.27
N LYS A 112 -0.59 21.15 5.34
CA LYS A 112 -1.82 21.89 5.57
C LYS A 112 -2.76 21.86 4.36
N ILE A 113 -2.89 20.68 3.73
CA ILE A 113 -3.73 20.51 2.54
C ILE A 113 -5.21 20.64 2.94
N PRO A 114 -5.97 21.60 2.38
CA PRO A 114 -7.40 21.74 2.66
C PRO A 114 -8.18 20.46 2.31
N SER A 115 -9.16 20.07 3.13
CA SER A 115 -9.93 18.82 2.99
C SER A 115 -10.53 18.61 1.60
N LYS A 116 -11.03 19.68 0.96
CA LYS A 116 -11.53 19.70 -0.43
C LYS A 116 -10.53 19.22 -1.50
N TYR A 117 -9.23 19.22 -1.20
CA TYR A 117 -8.15 18.82 -2.12
C TYR A 117 -7.52 17.47 -1.74
N GLN A 118 -7.71 17.01 -0.49
CA GLN A 118 -7.16 15.75 0.00
C GLN A 118 -7.67 14.57 -0.82
N HIS A 119 -8.99 14.49 -1.06
CA HIS A 119 -9.58 13.40 -1.84
C HIS A 119 -8.92 13.26 -3.23
N ARG A 120 -8.57 14.37 -3.90
CA ARG A 120 -7.94 14.30 -5.22
C ARG A 120 -6.51 13.76 -5.15
N VAL A 121 -5.73 14.17 -4.14
CA VAL A 121 -4.38 13.66 -3.93
C VAL A 121 -4.44 12.17 -3.59
N LEU A 122 -5.30 11.78 -2.66
CA LEU A 122 -5.53 10.40 -2.27
C LEU A 122 -5.99 9.54 -3.44
N PHE A 123 -6.89 10.05 -4.28
CA PHE A 123 -7.37 9.37 -5.47
C PHE A 123 -6.22 9.01 -6.40
N TRP A 124 -5.41 9.99 -6.81
CA TRP A 124 -4.23 9.73 -7.65
C TRP A 124 -3.20 8.85 -6.94
N GLY A 125 -3.07 9.02 -5.63
CA GLY A 125 -2.21 8.22 -4.75
C GLY A 125 -2.56 6.73 -4.77
N ILE A 126 -3.85 6.38 -4.72
CA ILE A 126 -4.30 4.98 -4.75
C ILE A 126 -3.93 4.31 -6.08
N PHE A 127 -4.07 5.02 -7.21
CA PHE A 127 -3.70 4.45 -8.52
C PHE A 127 -2.20 4.29 -8.70
N GLY A 128 -1.42 5.28 -8.29
CA GLY A 128 0.03 5.19 -8.37
C GLY A 128 0.54 4.09 -7.43
N ALA A 129 0.06 4.05 -6.19
CA ALA A 129 0.36 2.99 -5.23
C ALA A 129 0.03 1.60 -5.81
N LEU A 130 -1.18 1.40 -6.36
CA LEU A 130 -1.57 0.13 -6.96
C LEU A 130 -0.64 -0.28 -8.11
N ALA A 131 -0.28 0.67 -8.98
CA ALA A 131 0.61 0.41 -10.12
C ALA A 131 2.04 0.10 -9.67
N LEU A 132 2.60 0.90 -8.76
CA LEU A 132 3.93 0.70 -8.18
C LEU A 132 4.00 -0.62 -7.42
N ARG A 133 2.94 -0.98 -6.69
CA ARG A 133 2.84 -2.24 -5.97
C ARG A 133 2.77 -3.44 -6.91
N ALA A 134 2.01 -3.36 -8.00
CA ALA A 134 2.04 -4.40 -9.03
C ALA A 134 3.46 -4.57 -9.61
N ILE A 135 4.13 -3.47 -9.96
CA ILE A 135 5.52 -3.50 -10.43
C ILE A 135 6.44 -4.13 -9.37
N PHE A 136 6.32 -3.73 -8.11
CA PHE A 136 7.16 -4.21 -7.02
C PHE A 136 6.96 -5.69 -6.74
N ILE A 137 5.72 -6.19 -6.79
CA ILE A 137 5.41 -7.62 -6.66
C ILE A 137 6.06 -8.42 -7.80
N PHE A 138 5.83 -8.04 -9.06
CA PHE A 138 6.40 -8.78 -10.20
C PHE A 138 7.93 -8.71 -10.23
N ALA A 139 8.50 -7.53 -9.95
CA ALA A 139 9.94 -7.34 -9.88
C ALA A 139 10.55 -8.12 -8.69
N GLY A 140 9.89 -8.11 -7.53
CA GLY A 140 10.30 -8.82 -6.34
C GLY A 140 10.31 -10.34 -6.54
N VAL A 141 9.24 -10.89 -7.12
CA VAL A 141 9.15 -12.31 -7.49
C VAL A 141 10.27 -12.68 -8.46
N ALA A 142 10.46 -11.91 -9.53
CA ALA A 142 11.51 -12.16 -10.52
C ALA A 142 12.94 -12.04 -9.95
N LEU A 143 13.14 -11.20 -8.94
CA LEU A 143 14.43 -11.00 -8.29
C LEU A 143 14.74 -12.15 -7.32
N ILE A 144 13.75 -12.57 -6.53
CA ILE A 144 13.91 -13.67 -5.55
C ILE A 144 14.11 -15.00 -6.27
N GLU A 145 13.42 -15.26 -7.38
CA GLU A 145 13.63 -16.47 -8.19
C GLU A 145 15.06 -16.61 -8.74
N LYS A 146 15.79 -15.49 -8.85
CA LYS A 146 17.18 -15.48 -9.33
C LYS A 146 18.21 -15.42 -8.21
N PHE A 147 17.85 -14.89 -7.03
CA PHE A 147 18.81 -14.56 -5.98
C PHE A 147 18.22 -14.76 -4.58
N ASP A 148 18.38 -15.96 -4.02
CA ASP A 148 17.86 -16.33 -2.69
C ASP A 148 18.39 -15.45 -1.55
N TRP A 149 19.60 -14.90 -1.68
CA TRP A 149 20.21 -14.06 -0.64
C TRP A 149 19.56 -12.67 -0.49
N VAL A 150 18.75 -12.26 -1.47
CA VAL A 150 18.07 -10.96 -1.48
C VAL A 150 17.08 -10.82 -0.32
N LEU A 151 16.47 -11.93 0.13
CA LEU A 151 15.60 -11.93 1.31
C LEU A 151 16.35 -11.54 2.59
N TYR A 152 17.60 -11.97 2.76
CA TYR A 152 18.42 -11.57 3.90
C TYR A 152 18.79 -10.09 3.86
N VAL A 153 18.98 -9.52 2.65
CA VAL A 153 19.22 -8.08 2.48
C VAL A 153 17.99 -7.28 2.87
N PHE A 154 16.81 -7.67 2.39
CA PHE A 154 15.56 -7.03 2.79
C PHE A 154 15.33 -7.14 4.30
N GLY A 155 15.50 -8.33 4.88
CA GLY A 155 15.38 -8.52 6.33
C GLY A 155 16.35 -7.65 7.13
N ALA A 156 17.63 -7.59 6.73
CA ALA A 156 18.61 -6.73 7.37
C ALA A 156 18.28 -5.23 7.21
N PHE A 157 17.80 -4.83 6.04
CA PHE A 157 17.34 -3.47 5.78
C PHE A 157 16.14 -3.11 6.68
N LEU A 158 15.17 -4.00 6.85
CA LEU A 158 14.02 -3.79 7.74
C LEU A 158 14.41 -3.67 9.22
N VAL A 159 15.35 -4.50 9.68
CA VAL A 159 15.90 -4.38 11.04
C VAL A 159 16.61 -3.04 11.20
N TYR A 160 17.42 -2.63 10.21
CA TYR A 160 18.09 -1.34 10.23
C TYR A 160 17.10 -0.17 10.29
N THR A 161 16.06 -0.18 9.46
CA THR A 161 15.04 0.89 9.46
C THR A 161 14.25 0.91 10.76
N ALA A 162 13.87 -0.25 11.30
CA ALA A 162 13.16 -0.34 12.58
C ALA A 162 14.01 0.21 13.74
N VAL A 163 15.29 -0.18 13.83
CA VAL A 163 16.22 0.34 14.84
C VAL A 163 16.41 1.85 14.68
N LYS A 164 16.60 2.32 13.44
CA LYS A 164 16.76 3.74 13.16
C LYS A 164 15.53 4.55 13.58
N LEU A 165 14.33 4.06 13.30
CA LEU A 165 13.08 4.72 13.70
C LEU A 165 12.94 4.83 15.22
N ILE A 166 13.35 3.80 15.97
CA ILE A 166 13.33 3.82 17.44
C ILE A 166 14.36 4.82 17.99
N VAL A 167 15.55 4.89 17.39
CA VAL A 167 16.64 5.78 17.84
C VAL A 167 16.35 7.25 17.50
N GLU A 168 15.78 7.54 16.33
CA GLU A 168 15.42 8.89 15.90
C GLU A 168 14.05 9.37 16.46
N ALA A 169 13.34 8.55 17.23
CA ALA A 169 12.05 8.91 17.82
C ALA A 169 12.14 9.94 18.96
N GLU A 170 13.31 10.12 19.57
CA GLU A 170 13.52 11.05 20.71
C GLU A 170 14.12 12.40 20.31
N GLU A 171 14.58 12.58 19.07
CA GLU A 171 14.92 13.92 18.59
C GLU A 171 13.61 14.63 18.21
N GLU A 172 13.35 15.78 18.84
CA GLU A 172 12.41 16.77 18.30
C GLU A 172 12.89 17.14 16.89
N LEU A 173 12.45 16.37 15.91
CA LEU A 173 12.57 16.71 14.51
C LEU A 173 11.90 18.06 14.40
N ASP A 174 12.67 19.13 14.28
CA ASP A 174 12.19 20.41 13.81
C ASP A 174 11.94 20.21 12.29
N PRO A 175 10.75 19.70 11.89
CA PRO A 175 10.57 19.04 10.60
C PRO A 175 10.44 20.05 9.46
N ALA A 176 10.51 21.35 9.81
CA ALA A 176 10.49 22.48 8.90
C ALA A 176 11.86 22.74 8.23
N SER A 177 12.96 22.10 8.68
CA SER A 177 14.28 22.35 8.11
C SER A 177 15.01 21.09 7.62
N SER A 178 15.17 20.99 6.29
CA SER A 178 16.51 21.04 5.67
C SER A 178 16.84 20.00 4.59
N ARG A 179 16.17 18.84 4.43
CA ARG A 179 16.56 17.87 3.35
C ARG A 179 15.44 17.48 2.39
N PHE A 180 14.31 17.03 2.90
CA PHE A 180 13.24 16.50 2.03
C PHE A 180 12.56 17.60 1.19
N MET A 181 12.17 18.70 1.81
CA MET A 181 11.63 19.88 1.12
C MET A 181 12.64 20.49 0.12
N LYS A 182 13.95 20.46 0.43
CA LYS A 182 15.00 20.88 -0.50
C LYS A 182 15.16 19.91 -1.67
N LEU A 183 15.02 18.61 -1.45
CA LEU A 183 15.09 17.58 -2.49
C LEU A 183 13.89 17.68 -3.45
N ILE A 184 12.68 17.86 -2.91
CA ILE A 184 11.48 18.10 -3.72
C ILE A 184 11.61 19.38 -4.52
N ASN A 185 11.95 20.51 -3.88
CA ASN A 185 12.08 21.80 -4.57
C ASN A 185 13.24 21.81 -5.59
N ARG A 186 14.19 20.88 -5.47
CA ARG A 186 15.29 20.70 -6.43
C ARG A 186 14.86 19.87 -7.65
N VAL A 187 13.95 18.91 -7.48
CA VAL A 187 13.48 18.04 -8.56
C VAL A 187 12.28 18.66 -9.28
N VAL A 188 11.45 19.44 -8.59
CA VAL A 188 10.23 20.02 -9.15
C VAL A 188 10.07 21.48 -8.71
N PRO A 189 10.10 22.46 -9.64
CA PRO A 189 9.78 23.85 -9.33
C PRO A 189 8.33 23.94 -8.84
N THR A 190 8.16 24.30 -7.57
CA THR A 190 6.87 24.39 -6.88
C THR A 190 6.35 25.82 -6.86
N SER A 191 5.06 25.98 -7.20
CA SER A 191 4.33 27.23 -6.92
C SER A 191 4.17 27.39 -5.40
N PRO A 192 4.36 28.59 -4.84
CA PRO A 192 4.08 28.86 -3.43
C PRO A 192 2.58 28.77 -3.10
N ASP A 193 1.70 29.00 -4.08
CA ASP A 193 0.26 29.04 -3.91
C ASP A 193 -0.46 27.83 -4.51
N PHE A 194 -1.59 27.46 -3.88
CA PHE A 194 -2.53 26.47 -4.39
C PHE A 194 -3.36 27.05 -5.56
N ASP A 195 -3.19 26.54 -6.78
CA ASP A 195 -4.09 26.82 -7.91
C ASP A 195 -5.25 25.81 -7.94
N GLY A 196 -6.16 25.97 -6.98
CA GLY A 196 -7.34 25.13 -6.85
C GLY A 196 -7.00 23.64 -6.66
N GLN A 197 -7.61 22.78 -7.48
CA GLN A 197 -7.38 21.32 -7.47
C GLN A 197 -6.28 20.86 -8.44
N LYS A 198 -5.58 21.77 -9.14
CA LYS A 198 -4.65 21.35 -10.20
C LYS A 198 -3.34 20.85 -9.59
N LEU A 199 -2.80 19.76 -10.14
CA LEU A 199 -1.46 19.24 -9.81
C LEU A 199 -0.34 20.05 -10.50
N PHE A 200 -0.66 20.68 -11.63
CA PHE A 200 0.25 21.54 -12.37
C PHE A 200 -0.45 22.86 -12.67
N THR A 201 0.26 23.96 -12.52
CA THR A 201 -0.19 25.30 -12.93
C THR A 201 0.81 25.90 -13.94
N ARG A 202 0.46 27.05 -14.52
CA ARG A 202 1.35 27.81 -15.40
C ARG A 202 1.68 29.13 -14.73
N MET A 203 2.96 29.34 -14.45
CA MET A 203 3.50 30.63 -13.99
C MET A 203 4.45 31.16 -15.07
N ASN A 204 4.25 32.40 -15.53
CA ASN A 204 5.09 33.04 -16.54
C ASN A 204 5.30 32.21 -17.83
N GLY A 205 4.26 31.51 -18.30
CA GLY A 205 4.31 30.66 -19.50
C GLY A 205 4.94 29.28 -19.31
N VAL A 206 5.54 28.99 -18.15
CA VAL A 206 6.17 27.70 -17.83
C VAL A 206 5.24 26.86 -16.96
N ARG A 207 5.15 25.55 -17.24
CA ARG A 207 4.37 24.61 -16.41
C ARG A 207 5.17 24.31 -15.14
N VAL A 208 4.59 24.65 -13.99
CA VAL A 208 5.17 24.42 -12.66
C VAL A 208 4.26 23.48 -11.86
N ALA A 209 4.83 22.71 -10.95
CA ALA A 209 4.02 21.84 -10.11
C ALA A 209 3.42 22.63 -8.95
N THR A 210 2.22 22.25 -8.53
CA THR A 210 1.62 22.81 -7.31
C THR A 210 2.08 22.00 -6.10
N PRO A 211 1.91 22.52 -4.87
CA PRO A 211 2.18 21.75 -3.67
C PRO A 211 1.45 20.40 -3.62
N LEU A 212 0.26 20.29 -4.25
CA LEU A 212 -0.50 19.02 -4.32
C LEU A 212 0.25 17.92 -5.06
N PHE A 213 1.04 18.26 -6.09
CA PHE A 213 1.84 17.27 -6.80
C PHE A 213 3.05 16.82 -6.00
N ALA A 214 3.70 17.74 -5.27
CA ALA A 214 4.79 17.39 -4.36
C ALA A 214 4.30 16.43 -3.27
N VAL A 215 3.12 16.68 -2.71
CA VAL A 215 2.47 15.79 -1.74
C VAL A 215 2.15 14.43 -2.36
N LEU A 216 1.58 14.41 -3.58
CA LEU A 216 1.32 13.16 -4.29
C LEU A 216 2.59 12.33 -4.45
N VAL A 217 3.69 12.93 -4.94
CA VAL A 217 4.97 12.24 -5.12
C VAL A 217 5.52 11.71 -3.80
N LEU A 218 5.39 12.47 -2.70
CA LEU A 218 5.81 12.01 -1.39
C LEU A 218 4.96 10.80 -0.94
N ILE A 219 3.65 10.84 -1.13
CA ILE A 219 2.74 9.73 -0.82
C ILE A 219 3.15 8.46 -1.59
N GLU A 220 3.38 8.58 -2.91
CA GLU A 220 3.84 7.48 -3.76
C GLU A 220 5.20 6.92 -3.29
N PHE A 221 6.13 7.81 -2.91
CA PHE A 221 7.43 7.39 -2.40
C PHE A 221 7.31 6.65 -1.06
N THR A 222 6.46 7.14 -0.16
CA THR A 222 6.21 6.43 1.10
C THR A 222 5.54 5.08 0.88
N ASP A 223 4.63 4.97 -0.09
CA ASP A 223 4.00 3.68 -0.43
C ASP A 223 5.03 2.68 -0.95
N VAL A 224 5.99 3.09 -1.79
CA VAL A 224 7.10 2.22 -2.21
C VAL A 224 7.97 1.78 -1.03
N LEU A 225 8.25 2.68 -0.08
CA LEU A 225 9.00 2.31 1.12
C LEU A 225 8.25 1.27 1.97
N PHE A 226 6.93 1.36 2.06
CA PHE A 226 6.10 0.33 2.70
C PHE A 226 5.97 -0.94 1.85
N ALA A 227 5.99 -0.85 0.53
CA ALA A 227 5.98 -2.05 -0.32
C ALA A 227 7.20 -2.94 -0.03
N VAL A 228 8.33 -2.33 0.35
CA VAL A 228 9.57 -3.02 0.71
C VAL A 228 9.45 -3.87 1.98
N ASP A 229 8.59 -3.50 2.94
CA ASP A 229 8.36 -4.31 4.14
C ASP A 229 7.30 -5.40 3.93
N SER A 230 6.23 -5.04 3.22
CA SER A 230 5.03 -5.84 3.09
C SER A 230 5.17 -7.00 2.11
N VAL A 231 5.88 -6.81 0.98
CA VAL A 231 6.04 -7.88 -0.02
C VAL A 231 6.89 -9.03 0.50
N PRO A 232 8.08 -8.83 1.10
CA PRO A 232 8.80 -9.93 1.72
C PRO A 232 8.02 -10.62 2.84
N ALA A 233 7.24 -9.87 3.64
CA ALA A 233 6.41 -10.43 4.70
C ALA A 233 5.32 -11.36 4.14
N VAL A 234 4.60 -10.94 3.11
CA VAL A 234 3.58 -11.77 2.44
C VAL A 234 4.21 -12.98 1.76
N LEU A 235 5.35 -12.80 1.09
CA LEU A 235 6.08 -13.91 0.45
C LEU A 235 6.64 -14.91 1.47
N ALA A 236 7.03 -14.45 2.66
CA ALA A 236 7.47 -15.32 3.76
C ALA A 236 6.31 -16.06 4.43
N VAL A 237 5.11 -15.47 4.47
CA VAL A 237 3.90 -16.12 5.01
C VAL A 237 3.23 -17.02 3.97
N SER A 238 3.60 -16.97 2.69
CA SER A 238 3.01 -17.79 1.61
C SER A 238 3.94 -18.86 1.03
N ARG A 239 5.15 -19.07 1.57
CA ARG A 239 6.12 -20.08 1.12
C ARG A 239 6.79 -20.86 2.25
#